data_AF-A0A1H6QT06-F1
#
_entry.id   AF-A0A1H6QT06-F1
#
_cell.length_a   1.000
_cell.length_b   1.000
_cell.length_c   1.000
_cell.angle_alpha   90.00
_cell.angle_beta   90.00
_cell.angle_gamma   90.00
#
_symmetry.space_group_name_H-M   'P 1'
#
loop_
_entity.id
_entity.type
_entity.pdbx_description
1 polymer ?
#
loop_
_entity_poly.entity_id
_entity_poly.type
_entity_poly.pdbx_seq_one_letter_code
_entity_poly.pdbx_strand_id
1 'polypeptide(L)'
;MTNISENAPEGQPTRGRGRPKISPEKKAESAAVLRQRNPTKLIPETQAIHSRFFQAFNFLLNSTDGPKIKSTYDFVKKYGINHGNFSKLKADPEKFALPVIYLFYLVDDFGISAHWLLTGEGEMIN
;
A
#
# COMPACT_ATOMS: atom_id res chain seq x y z
N MET A 1 -4.61 -54.73 -44.44
CA MET A 1 -4.70 -54.70 -42.97
C MET A 1 -3.36 -54.24 -42.42
N THR A 2 -3.27 -52.98 -41.98
CA THR A 2 -2.16 -52.52 -41.14
C THR A 2 -2.67 -51.32 -40.35
N ASN A 3 -3.12 -51.61 -39.12
CA ASN A 3 -3.46 -50.61 -38.12
C ASN A 3 -2.17 -49.91 -37.68
N ILE A 4 -2.03 -48.64 -38.02
CA ILE A 4 -1.04 -47.78 -37.37
C ILE A 4 -1.71 -47.27 -36.10
N SER A 5 -1.48 -48.00 -35.00
CA SER A 5 -1.77 -47.52 -33.65
C SER A 5 -0.76 -46.42 -33.33
N GLU A 6 -1.17 -45.16 -33.41
CA GLU A 6 -0.44 -44.04 -32.83
C GLU A 6 -0.34 -44.25 -31.31
N ASN A 7 0.81 -44.74 -30.86
CA ASN A 7 1.18 -44.68 -29.45
C ASN A 7 1.36 -43.21 -29.07
N ALA A 8 0.41 -42.68 -28.29
CA ALA A 8 0.56 -41.40 -27.62
C ALA A 8 1.79 -41.48 -26.67
N PRO A 9 2.67 -40.47 -26.66
CA PRO A 9 3.81 -40.48 -25.76
C PRO A 9 3.33 -40.31 -24.31
N GLU A 10 3.48 -41.37 -23.52
CA GLU A 10 3.36 -41.32 -22.06
C GLU A 10 4.37 -40.31 -21.52
N GLY A 11 3.88 -39.31 -20.76
CA GLY A 11 4.75 -38.46 -19.95
C GLY A 11 4.65 -36.95 -20.15
N GLN A 12 3.70 -36.41 -20.93
CA GLN A 12 3.47 -34.96 -20.89
C GLN A 12 2.68 -34.57 -19.62
N PRO A 13 3.23 -33.74 -18.72
CA PRO A 13 2.47 -33.24 -17.58
C PRO A 13 1.30 -32.40 -18.11
N THR A 14 0.08 -32.82 -17.77
CA THR A 14 -1.11 -32.02 -18.05
C THR A 14 -0.93 -30.66 -17.38
N ARG A 15 -0.93 -29.58 -18.16
CA ARG A 15 -0.98 -28.23 -17.63
C ARG A 15 -2.34 -28.03 -16.96
N GLY A 16 -2.47 -28.52 -15.73
CA GLY A 16 -3.64 -28.28 -14.91
C GLY A 16 -3.89 -26.78 -14.84
N ARG A 17 -5.08 -26.34 -15.29
CA ARG A 17 -5.52 -24.97 -15.07
C ARG A 17 -5.70 -24.77 -13.57
N GLY A 18 -4.68 -24.23 -12.93
CA GLY A 18 -4.68 -23.94 -11.49
C GLY A 18 -3.30 -23.53 -11.02
N ARG A 19 -3.23 -22.44 -10.27
CA ARG A 19 -2.00 -22.05 -9.57
C ARG A 19 -1.57 -23.22 -8.67
N PRO A 20 -0.32 -23.72 -8.75
CA PRO A 20 0.17 -24.75 -7.85
C PRO A 20 -0.09 -24.35 -6.40
N LYS A 21 -0.74 -25.21 -5.62
CA LYS A 21 -0.99 -24.96 -4.20
C LYS A 21 0.35 -25.01 -3.47
N ILE A 22 0.87 -23.85 -3.06
CA ILE A 22 2.04 -23.75 -2.19
C ILE A 22 1.68 -24.47 -0.88
N SER A 23 2.55 -25.34 -0.37
CA SER A 23 2.32 -26.00 0.91
C SER A 23 2.16 -24.94 2.03
N PRO A 24 1.36 -25.22 3.08
CA PRO A 24 1.20 -24.29 4.20
C PRO A 24 2.53 -23.83 4.79
N GLU A 25 3.51 -24.74 4.86
CA GLU A 25 4.88 -24.49 5.31
C GLU A 25 5.62 -23.53 4.40
N LYS A 26 5.68 -23.79 3.07
CA LYS A 26 6.33 -22.88 2.12
C LYS A 26 5.64 -21.53 2.04
N LYS A 27 4.31 -21.47 2.28
CA LYS A 27 3.55 -20.22 2.35
C LYS A 27 3.89 -19.45 3.63
N ALA A 28 4.03 -20.13 4.77
CA ALA A 28 4.43 -19.54 6.04
C ALA A 28 5.88 -19.04 6.00
N GLU A 29 6.79 -19.82 5.41
CA GLU A 29 8.20 -19.48 5.18
C GLU A 29 8.33 -18.28 4.23
N SER A 30 7.64 -18.32 3.08
CA SER A 30 7.59 -17.18 2.16
C SER A 30 7.02 -15.92 2.81
N ALA A 31 5.98 -16.07 3.65
CA ALA A 31 5.42 -14.96 4.39
C ALA A 31 6.38 -14.44 5.48
N ALA A 32 7.15 -15.30 6.14
CA ALA A 32 8.15 -14.92 7.13
C ALA A 32 9.33 -14.16 6.48
N VAL A 33 9.83 -14.65 5.33
CA VAL A 33 10.86 -13.97 4.53
C VAL A 33 10.34 -12.62 3.98
N LEU A 34 9.07 -12.54 3.59
CA LEU A 34 8.47 -11.27 3.16
C LEU A 34 8.28 -10.29 4.33
N ARG A 35 7.95 -10.79 5.54
CA ARG A 35 7.80 -9.99 6.77
C ARG A 35 9.11 -9.37 7.24
N GLN A 36 10.26 -9.95 6.91
CA GLN A 36 11.59 -9.38 7.20
C GLN A 36 11.90 -8.11 6.37
N ARG A 37 11.09 -7.74 5.37
CA ARG A 37 11.41 -6.70 4.38
C ARG A 37 10.64 -5.40 4.61
N ASN A 38 10.99 -4.65 5.65
CA ASN A 38 11.13 -3.19 5.58
C ASN A 38 11.73 -2.64 6.89
N PRO A 39 13.06 -2.51 7.01
CA PRO A 39 13.69 -2.03 8.25
C PRO A 39 13.30 -0.58 8.58
N THR A 40 12.92 0.20 7.56
CA THR A 40 12.58 1.61 7.68
C THR A 40 11.30 1.86 8.48
N LYS A 41 10.40 0.88 8.62
CA LYS A 41 9.11 1.06 9.31
C LYS A 41 9.24 1.30 10.82
N LEU A 42 10.27 0.71 11.44
CA LEU A 42 10.51 0.84 12.88
C LEU A 42 11.34 2.09 13.22
N ILE A 43 11.77 2.84 12.21
CA ILE A 43 12.51 4.07 12.40
C ILE A 43 11.56 5.13 12.97
N PRO A 44 11.85 5.74 14.14
CA PRO A 44 10.99 6.73 14.77
C PRO A 44 10.60 7.88 13.82
N GLU A 45 11.53 8.33 12.99
CA GLU A 45 11.30 9.39 12.00
C GLU A 45 10.25 8.99 10.96
N THR A 46 10.22 7.71 10.56
CA THR A 46 9.19 7.20 9.63
C THR A 46 7.83 7.20 10.30
N GLN A 47 7.74 6.80 11.57
CA GLN A 47 6.50 6.86 12.34
C GLN A 47 6.02 8.30 12.54
N ALA A 48 6.94 9.24 12.79
CA ALA A 48 6.64 10.66 12.91
C ALA A 48 6.06 11.24 11.61
N ILE A 49 6.66 10.92 10.46
CA ILE A 49 6.16 11.33 9.14
C ILE A 49 4.77 10.74 8.89
N HIS A 50 4.55 9.46 9.22
CA HIS A 50 3.22 8.84 9.12
C HIS A 50 2.17 9.55 9.97
N SER A 51 2.53 9.88 11.23
CA SER A 51 1.63 10.57 12.15
C SER A 51 1.24 11.94 11.61
N ARG A 52 2.22 12.72 11.13
CA ARG A 52 1.98 14.04 10.52
C ARG A 52 1.16 13.97 9.23
N PHE A 53 1.39 12.96 8.38
CA PHE A 53 0.55 12.74 7.20
C PHE A 53 -0.93 12.58 7.59
N PHE A 54 -1.24 11.72 8.57
CA PHE A 54 -2.63 11.51 8.99
C PHE A 54 -3.19 12.69 9.79
N GLN A 55 -2.34 13.42 10.51
CA GLN A 55 -2.72 14.68 11.15
C GLN A 55 -3.17 15.71 10.11
N ALA A 56 -2.36 15.96 9.08
CA ALA A 56 -2.71 16.87 7.98
C ALA A 56 -3.94 16.38 7.21
N PHE A 57 -4.02 15.08 6.91
CA PHE A 57 -5.18 14.50 6.24
C PHE A 57 -6.47 14.69 7.03
N ASN A 58 -6.45 14.44 8.35
CA ASN A 58 -7.60 14.64 9.22
C ASN A 58 -7.95 16.14 9.38
N PHE A 59 -6.94 17.01 9.39
CA PHE A 59 -7.17 18.45 9.36
C PHE A 59 -7.94 18.86 8.08
N LEU A 60 -7.52 18.37 6.90
CA LEU A 60 -8.18 18.66 5.63
C LEU A 60 -9.61 18.10 5.54
N LEU A 61 -9.88 16.98 6.22
CA LEU A 61 -11.22 16.40 6.35
C LEU A 61 -12.13 17.20 7.28
N ASN A 62 -11.59 17.86 8.30
CA ASN A 62 -12.36 18.48 9.39
C ASN A 62 -12.15 19.99 9.49
N SER A 63 -11.62 20.63 8.45
CA SER A 63 -11.32 22.07 8.45
C SER A 63 -12.59 22.90 8.70
N THR A 64 -12.45 23.95 9.51
CA THR A 64 -13.54 24.82 9.96
C THR A 64 -14.19 25.62 8.83
N ASP A 65 -13.43 25.99 7.81
CA ASP A 65 -13.92 26.70 6.61
C ASP A 65 -14.60 25.77 5.60
N GLY A 66 -14.79 24.50 6.00
CA GLY A 66 -15.32 23.42 5.19
C GLY A 66 -14.23 22.42 4.79
N PRO A 67 -14.60 21.13 4.64
CA PRO A 67 -13.66 20.07 4.28
C PRO A 67 -13.02 20.33 2.92
N LYS A 68 -11.68 20.44 2.90
CA LYS A 68 -10.89 20.48 1.65
C LYS A 68 -10.87 19.11 0.99
N ILE A 69 -10.93 18.05 1.80
CA ILE A 69 -11.16 16.67 1.36
C ILE A 69 -12.56 16.28 1.85
N LYS A 70 -13.47 15.98 0.92
CA LYS A 70 -14.86 15.61 1.26
C LYS A 70 -14.96 14.31 2.04
N SER A 71 -14.20 13.31 1.62
CA SER A 71 -14.17 12.00 2.25
C SER A 71 -12.87 11.26 1.91
N THR A 72 -12.56 10.21 2.69
CA THR A 72 -11.44 9.32 2.35
C THR A 72 -11.64 8.66 0.98
N TYR A 73 -12.88 8.31 0.62
CA TYR A 73 -13.18 7.71 -0.68
C TYR A 73 -12.89 8.67 -1.84
N ASP A 74 -13.27 9.94 -1.71
CA ASP A 74 -13.04 10.94 -2.75
C ASP A 74 -11.54 11.21 -2.95
N PHE A 75 -10.77 11.28 -1.86
CA PHE A 75 -9.32 11.42 -1.93
C PHE A 75 -8.68 10.26 -2.72
N VAL A 76 -8.99 9.01 -2.34
CA VAL A 76 -8.37 7.87 -3.01
C VAL A 76 -8.83 7.75 -4.47
N LYS A 77 -10.09 8.09 -4.76
CA LYS A 77 -10.61 8.10 -6.13
C LYS A 77 -9.93 9.16 -6.99
N LYS A 78 -9.71 10.37 -6.46
CA LYS A 78 -9.05 11.49 -7.16
C LYS A 78 -7.67 11.08 -7.69
N TYR A 79 -6.91 10.33 -6.90
CA TYR A 79 -5.53 9.95 -7.23
C TYR A 79 -5.37 8.49 -7.70
N GLY A 80 -6.46 7.78 -7.97
CA GLY A 80 -6.40 6.36 -8.38
C GLY A 80 -5.78 5.43 -7.32
N ILE A 81 -5.84 5.80 -6.05
CA ILE A 81 -5.32 5.02 -4.93
C ILE A 81 -6.27 3.87 -4.63
N ASN A 82 -5.72 2.68 -4.39
CA ASN A 82 -6.52 1.56 -3.91
C ASN A 82 -7.06 1.86 -2.50
N HIS A 83 -8.39 1.99 -2.37
CA HIS A 83 -9.06 2.29 -1.10
C HIS A 83 -8.68 1.30 0.01
N GLY A 84 -8.65 0.00 -0.28
CA GLY A 84 -8.32 -1.03 0.71
C GLY A 84 -6.88 -0.92 1.24
N ASN A 85 -5.92 -0.56 0.39
CA ASN A 85 -4.55 -0.29 0.82
C ASN A 85 -4.48 0.96 1.70
N PHE A 86 -5.21 2.01 1.35
CA PHE A 86 -5.27 3.23 2.16
C PHE A 86 -5.93 2.98 3.52
N SER A 87 -7.05 2.23 3.56
CA SER A 87 -7.72 1.86 4.81
C SER A 87 -6.79 1.04 5.72
N LYS A 88 -6.04 0.09 5.17
CA LYS A 88 -5.05 -0.70 5.92
C LYS A 88 -3.91 0.15 6.46
N LEU A 89 -3.39 1.07 5.64
CA LEU A 89 -2.37 2.03 6.04
C LEU A 89 -2.85 2.93 7.19
N LYS A 90 -4.12 3.36 7.15
CA LYS A 90 -4.73 4.17 8.22
C LYS A 90 -4.94 3.37 9.51
N ALA A 91 -5.33 2.11 9.41
CA ALA A 91 -5.60 1.25 10.57
C ALA A 91 -4.31 0.76 11.25
N ASP A 92 -3.29 0.41 10.46
CA ASP A 92 -2.04 -0.15 10.95
C ASP A 92 -0.83 0.59 10.31
N PRO A 93 -0.59 1.87 10.65
CA PRO A 93 0.46 2.68 10.00
C PRO A 93 1.87 2.09 10.17
N GLU A 94 2.12 1.33 11.23
CA GLU A 94 3.42 0.67 11.47
C GLU A 94 3.64 -0.56 10.57
N LYS A 95 2.57 -1.20 10.08
CA LYS A 95 2.66 -2.43 9.26
C LYS A 95 2.85 -2.12 7.79
N PHE A 96 2.45 -0.95 7.32
CA PHE A 96 2.47 -0.55 5.92
C PHE A 96 3.45 0.59 5.69
N ALA A 97 4.06 0.67 4.52
CA ALA A 97 4.89 1.83 4.17
C ALA A 97 3.96 2.92 3.62
N LEU A 98 4.13 4.16 4.06
CA LEU A 98 3.48 5.33 3.45
C LEU A 98 4.13 5.61 2.09
N PRO A 99 3.40 5.53 0.97
CA PRO A 99 3.94 5.92 -0.31
C PRO A 99 4.26 7.42 -0.34
N VAL A 100 5.48 7.78 -0.78
CA VAL A 100 5.93 9.18 -0.86
C VAL A 100 4.98 10.06 -1.67
N ILE A 101 4.37 9.49 -2.72
CA ILE A 101 3.41 10.21 -3.56
C ILE A 101 2.17 10.71 -2.79
N TYR A 102 1.82 10.08 -1.65
CA TYR A 102 0.71 10.56 -0.82
C TYR A 102 1.06 11.87 -0.11
N LEU A 103 2.32 12.04 0.31
CA LEU A 103 2.82 13.30 0.87
C LEU A 103 2.76 14.39 -0.20
N PHE A 104 3.22 14.07 -1.41
CA PHE A 104 3.17 15.00 -2.55
C PHE A 104 1.77 15.53 -2.80
N TYR A 105 0.73 14.68 -2.77
CA TYR A 105 -0.65 15.15 -2.95
C TYR A 105 -1.10 16.15 -1.88
N LEU A 106 -0.68 15.98 -0.63
CA LEU A 106 -1.00 16.95 0.42
C LEU A 106 -0.30 18.29 0.19
N VAL A 107 0.94 18.27 -0.31
CA VAL A 107 1.72 19.46 -0.59
C VAL A 107 1.16 20.21 -1.81
N ASP A 108 1.04 19.51 -2.94
CA ASP A 108 0.72 20.10 -4.25
C ASP A 108 -0.72 20.60 -4.32
N ASP A 109 -1.69 19.77 -3.89
CA ASP A 109 -3.11 20.07 -4.08
C ASP A 109 -3.77 20.74 -2.86
N PHE A 110 -3.16 20.65 -1.69
CA PHE A 110 -3.77 21.14 -0.43
C PHE A 110 -2.90 22.13 0.34
N GLY A 111 -1.73 22.51 -0.18
CA GLY A 111 -0.88 23.55 0.41
C GLY A 111 -0.26 23.16 1.75
N ILE A 112 -0.17 21.87 2.07
CA ILE A 112 0.51 21.41 3.28
C ILE A 112 2.03 21.61 3.11
N SER A 113 2.68 22.12 4.14
CA SER A 113 4.12 22.34 4.15
C SER A 113 4.88 21.00 4.07
N ALA A 114 5.69 20.83 3.02
CA ALA A 114 6.57 19.69 2.87
C ALA A 114 7.61 19.64 4.00
N HIS A 115 8.11 20.80 4.42
CA HIS A 115 9.06 20.91 5.52
C HIS A 115 8.43 20.42 6.82
N TRP A 116 7.21 20.86 7.13
CA TRP A 116 6.48 20.40 8.31
C TRP A 116 6.16 18.90 8.25
N LEU A 117 5.74 18.35 7.11
CA LEU A 117 5.48 16.91 6.97
C LEU A 117 6.72 16.06 7.26
N LEU A 118 7.90 16.50 6.80
CA LEU A 118 9.16 15.75 6.91
C LEU A 118 9.88 15.96 8.23
N THR A 119 9.82 17.16 8.81
CA THR A 119 10.60 17.54 10.00
C THR A 119 9.74 17.80 11.23
N GLY A 120 8.52 18.32 11.04
CA GLY A 120 7.63 18.77 12.10
C GLY A 120 7.88 20.21 12.54
N GLU A 121 8.83 20.88 11.88
CA GLU A 121 9.19 22.26 12.16
C GLU A 121 8.33 23.22 11.31
N GLY A 122 8.00 24.36 11.89
CA GLY A 122 7.18 25.39 11.25
C GLY A 122 5.68 25.12 11.28
N GLU A 123 4.95 25.79 10.39
CA GLU A 123 3.49 25.67 10.28
C GLU A 123 3.10 24.56 9.30
N MET A 124 1.96 23.92 9.56
CA MET A 124 1.43 22.83 8.74
C MET A 124 0.95 23.30 7.36
N ILE A 125 0.46 24.53 7.27
CA ILE A 125 -0.11 25.12 6.03
C ILE A 125 0.77 26.32 5.67
N ASN A 126 1.03 26.48 4.38
CA ASN A 126 1.71 27.65 3.83
C ASN A 126 0.74 28.78 3.49
#